data_AF-A0A6C0JLT3-F1
#
_entry.id   AF-A0A6C0JLT3-F1
#
_cell.length_a   1.000
_cell.length_b   1.000
_cell.length_c   1.000
_cell.angle_alpha   90.00
_cell.angle_beta   90.00
_cell.angle_gamma   90.00
#
_symmetry.space_group_name_H-M   'P 1'
#
loop_
_entity.id
_entity.type
_entity.pdbx_description
1 polymer ?
#
loop_
_entity_poly.entity_id
_entity_poly.type
_entity_poly.pdbx_seq_one_letter_code
_entity_poly.pdbx_strand_id
1 'polypeptide(L)'
;MAKNFNFTHDWFSDNIDNSMKMLNLIFKGKQNNILEIGSHEGRSATWMLENLCDVEGSTFTSIDPYLESDTTCDVKSNTYQIFQDNIRQCDNYSKFNQFVDYSGFILPQLLEKGKQYNIIYIYRWISYIC
;
A
#
# COMPACT_ATOMS: atom_id res chain seq x y z
N MET A 1 9.72 -4.41 20.26
CA MET A 1 9.57 -5.83 19.82
C MET A 1 9.78 -5.86 18.31
N ALA A 2 10.36 -6.92 17.76
CA ALA A 2 10.46 -7.07 16.31
C ALA A 2 9.04 -7.27 15.73
N LYS A 3 8.72 -6.61 14.62
CA LYS A 3 7.44 -6.78 13.90
C LYS A 3 7.40 -8.18 13.31
N ASN A 4 6.25 -8.86 13.44
CA ASN A 4 6.07 -10.22 12.95
C ASN A 4 4.95 -10.22 11.90
N PHE A 5 5.28 -9.71 10.71
CA PHE A 5 4.34 -9.69 9.60
C PHE A 5 4.08 -11.11 9.09
N ASN A 6 2.81 -11.43 8.83
CA ASN A 6 2.32 -12.76 8.46
C ASN A 6 2.04 -12.85 6.96
N PHE A 7 3.03 -12.55 6.11
CA PHE A 7 2.88 -12.68 4.66
C PHE A 7 2.84 -14.17 4.26
N THR A 8 1.86 -14.58 3.46
CA THR A 8 1.79 -15.92 2.87
C THR A 8 2.34 -15.96 1.45
N HIS A 9 2.47 -14.80 0.81
CA HIS A 9 3.11 -14.65 -0.50
C HIS A 9 4.30 -13.71 -0.41
N ASP A 10 5.36 -14.03 -1.14
CA ASP A 10 6.50 -13.16 -1.33
C ASP A 10 6.75 -12.88 -2.80
N TRP A 11 5.93 -11.99 -3.36
CA TRP A 11 6.12 -11.48 -4.73
C TRP A 11 6.91 -10.17 -4.75
N PHE A 12 7.25 -9.63 -3.59
CA PHE A 12 7.79 -8.28 -3.44
C PHE A 12 9.29 -8.29 -3.10
N SER A 13 9.82 -9.29 -2.40
CA SER A 13 11.25 -9.34 -2.05
C SER A 13 12.18 -9.28 -3.26
N ASP A 14 11.78 -9.86 -4.40
CA ASP A 14 12.58 -9.78 -5.63
C ASP A 14 12.60 -8.35 -6.23
N ASN A 15 11.58 -7.54 -5.97
CA ASN A 15 11.48 -6.13 -6.39
C ASN A 15 12.13 -5.16 -5.38
N ILE A 16 12.40 -5.58 -4.14
CA ILE A 16 12.96 -4.74 -3.07
C ILE A 16 14.31 -4.15 -3.48
N ASP A 17 15.08 -4.84 -4.32
CA ASP A 17 16.51 -4.57 -4.34
C ASP A 17 16.93 -3.30 -5.09
N ASN A 18 16.14 -2.78 -6.04
CA ASN A 18 16.52 -1.55 -6.76
C ASN A 18 15.49 -0.43 -6.65
N SER A 19 14.21 -0.71 -6.90
CA SER A 19 13.17 0.34 -6.92
C SER A 19 12.90 0.88 -5.51
N MET A 20 12.79 0.01 -4.50
CA MET A 20 12.57 0.45 -3.12
C MET A 20 13.79 1.15 -2.53
N LYS A 21 15.02 0.70 -2.86
CA LYS A 21 16.25 1.43 -2.48
C LYS A 21 16.27 2.83 -3.07
N MET A 22 15.90 2.98 -4.34
CA MET A 22 15.81 4.29 -4.99
C MET A 22 14.74 5.18 -4.35
N LEU A 23 13.54 4.65 -4.09
CA LEU A 23 12.49 5.39 -3.39
C LEU A 23 12.97 5.87 -2.01
N ASN A 24 13.67 5.02 -1.27
CA ASN A 24 14.25 5.38 0.02
C ASN A 24 15.25 6.54 -0.12
N LEU A 25 16.16 6.47 -1.08
CA LEU A 25 17.15 7.52 -1.32
C LEU A 25 16.51 8.87 -1.68
N ILE A 26 15.40 8.85 -2.42
CA ILE A 26 14.75 10.08 -2.90
C ILE A 26 13.81 10.68 -1.84
N PHE A 27 13.09 9.85 -1.10
CA PHE A 27 11.93 10.28 -0.30
C PHE A 27 12.10 10.15 1.21
N LYS A 28 13.09 9.40 1.71
CA LYS A 28 13.31 9.26 3.16
C LYS A 28 13.56 10.61 3.83
N GLY A 29 12.97 10.82 5.01
CA GLY A 29 13.12 12.06 5.78
C GLY A 29 12.43 13.26 5.13
N LYS A 30 11.53 13.04 4.16
CA LYS A 30 10.66 14.07 3.57
C LYS A 30 9.21 13.80 3.97
N GLN A 31 8.39 14.86 3.97
CA GLN A 31 6.96 14.69 4.07
C GLN A 31 6.44 14.02 2.78
N ASN A 32 5.80 12.87 2.91
CA ASN A 32 5.32 12.08 1.78
C ASN A 32 3.82 11.81 1.88
N ASN A 33 3.10 12.01 0.78
CA ASN A 33 1.70 11.65 0.61
C ASN A 33 1.67 10.55 -0.44
N ILE A 34 1.48 9.31 0.02
CA ILE A 34 1.63 8.11 -0.78
C ILE A 34 0.23 7.58 -1.15
N LEU A 35 0.05 7.23 -2.42
CA LEU A 35 -1.08 6.44 -2.89
C LEU A 35 -0.56 5.09 -3.37
N GLU A 36 -1.14 4.02 -2.86
CA GLU A 36 -0.93 2.66 -3.35
C GLU A 36 -2.23 2.07 -3.91
N ILE A 37 -2.15 1.48 -5.09
CA ILE A 37 -3.24 0.74 -5.74
C ILE A 37 -2.80 -0.72 -5.91
N GLY A 38 -3.56 -1.64 -5.33
CA GLY A 38 -3.25 -3.07 -5.27
C GLY A 38 -2.20 -3.35 -4.18
N SER A 39 -2.66 -3.65 -2.97
CA SER A 39 -1.81 -3.81 -1.79
C SER A 39 -1.79 -5.23 -1.24
N HIS A 40 -2.75 -6.09 -1.60
CA HIS A 40 -2.82 -7.52 -1.21
C HIS A 40 -2.52 -7.70 0.28
N GLU A 41 -1.57 -8.55 0.70
CA GLU A 41 -1.20 -8.75 2.11
C GLU A 41 -0.36 -7.60 2.73
N GLY A 42 0.01 -6.59 1.94
CA GLY A 42 0.55 -5.32 2.44
C GLY A 42 2.07 -5.29 2.56
N ARG A 43 2.80 -6.09 1.80
CA ARG A 43 4.26 -6.15 1.90
C ARG A 43 4.95 -4.86 1.45
N SER A 44 4.51 -4.29 0.33
CA SER A 44 4.94 -2.96 -0.13
C SER A 44 4.41 -1.85 0.78
N ALA A 45 3.13 -1.95 1.16
CA ALA A 45 2.44 -1.01 2.03
C ALA A 45 3.16 -0.82 3.38
N THR A 46 3.42 -1.93 4.08
CA THR A 46 4.14 -1.94 5.36
C THR A 46 5.54 -1.34 5.20
N TRP A 47 6.29 -1.72 4.17
CA TRP A 47 7.62 -1.15 3.93
C TRP A 47 7.56 0.37 3.71
N MET A 48 6.66 0.87 2.87
CA MET A 48 6.57 2.29 2.54
C MET A 48 6.06 3.11 3.73
N LEU A 49 5.07 2.60 4.47
CA LEU A 49 4.56 3.24 5.68
C LEU A 49 5.65 3.37 6.77
N GLU A 50 6.52 2.38 6.86
CA GLU A 50 7.64 2.37 7.80
C GLU A 50 8.78 3.29 7.40
N ASN A 51 9.15 3.29 6.11
CA ASN A 51 10.38 3.93 5.66
C ASN A 51 10.17 5.32 5.07
N LEU A 52 8.98 5.61 4.54
CA LEU A 52 8.70 6.84 3.79
C LEU A 52 7.66 7.72 4.49
N CYS A 53 6.93 7.22 5.49
CA CYS A 53 6.02 8.03 6.29
C CYS A 53 6.59 8.34 7.69
N ASP A 54 7.92 8.44 7.83
CA ASP A 54 8.62 8.71 9.09
C ASP A 54 8.48 10.17 9.56
N VAL A 55 8.29 11.12 8.65
CA VAL A 55 8.09 12.55 8.97
C VAL A 55 6.64 12.87 9.35
N GLU A 56 6.43 13.87 10.21
CA GLU A 56 5.11 14.41 10.55
C GLU A 56 4.41 15.02 9.31
N GLY A 57 3.09 14.89 9.25
CA GLY A 57 2.30 15.36 8.09
C GLY A 57 2.35 14.45 6.86
N SER A 58 3.15 13.37 6.88
CA SER A 58 3.10 12.32 5.87
C SER A 58 1.79 11.53 5.98
N THR A 59 1.28 11.05 4.85
CA THR A 59 0.07 10.23 4.76
C THR A 59 0.27 9.05 3.81
N PHE A 60 -0.43 7.96 4.08
CA PHE A 60 -0.48 6.80 3.21
C PHE A 60 -1.94 6.46 2.92
N THR A 61 -2.30 6.33 1.64
CA THR A 61 -3.61 5.88 1.18
C THR A 61 -3.44 4.58 0.40
N SER A 62 -4.11 3.52 0.82
CA SER A 62 -4.16 2.22 0.11
C SER A 62 -5.55 1.98 -0.46
N ILE A 63 -5.62 1.47 -1.69
CA ILE A 63 -6.85 1.08 -2.36
C ILE A 63 -6.69 -0.35 -2.89
N ASP A 64 -7.54 -1.25 -2.41
CA ASP A 64 -7.58 -2.64 -2.87
C ASP A 64 -8.98 -3.24 -2.58
N PRO A 65 -9.63 -3.90 -3.56
CA PRO A 65 -10.98 -4.44 -3.37
C PRO A 65 -11.03 -5.75 -2.55
N TYR A 66 -9.94 -6.52 -2.45
CA TYR A 66 -9.90 -7.83 -1.77
C TYR A 66 -11.02 -8.81 -2.19
N LEU A 67 -11.36 -8.86 -3.48
CA LEU A 67 -12.40 -9.75 -3.99
C LEU A 67 -11.81 -11.10 -4.41
N GLU A 68 -12.31 -12.20 -3.85
CA GLU A 68 -11.92 -13.57 -4.24
C GLU A 68 -12.27 -13.91 -5.70
N SER A 69 -13.21 -13.18 -6.30
CA SER A 69 -13.55 -13.31 -7.72
C SER A 69 -12.53 -12.67 -8.65
N ASP A 70 -11.55 -11.94 -8.12
CA ASP A 70 -10.47 -11.36 -8.91
C ASP A 70 -9.57 -12.48 -9.43
N THR A 71 -9.50 -12.62 -10.75
CA THR A 71 -8.70 -13.67 -11.41
C THR A 71 -7.26 -13.26 -11.64
N THR A 72 -6.90 -12.01 -11.34
CA THR A 72 -5.56 -11.45 -11.59
C THR A 72 -4.59 -11.67 -10.44
N CYS A 73 -5.09 -12.01 -9.25
CA CYS A 73 -4.30 -12.28 -8.05
C CYS A 73 -4.95 -13.35 -7.17
N ASP A 74 -4.15 -14.12 -6.42
CA ASP A 74 -4.66 -15.13 -5.47
C ASP A 74 -5.15 -14.42 -4.19
N VAL A 75 -6.34 -13.82 -4.28
CA VAL A 75 -7.05 -13.25 -3.13
C VAL A 75 -7.88 -14.36 -2.50
N LYS A 76 -7.59 -14.62 -1.23
CA LYS A 76 -8.31 -15.57 -0.39
C LYS A 76 -9.19 -14.82 0.60
N SER A 77 -10.16 -15.51 1.17
CA SER A 77 -11.06 -14.98 2.21
C SER A 77 -10.34 -14.32 3.39
N ASN A 78 -9.10 -14.72 3.68
CA ASN A 78 -8.29 -14.18 4.77
C ASN A 78 -7.24 -13.14 4.32
N THR A 79 -7.09 -12.84 3.03
CA THR A 79 -6.07 -11.89 2.53
C THR A 79 -6.25 -10.51 3.14
N TYR A 80 -7.49 -10.00 3.20
CA TYR A 80 -7.76 -8.71 3.84
C TYR A 80 -7.44 -8.71 5.34
N GLN A 81 -7.77 -9.81 6.05
CA GLN A 81 -7.45 -9.93 7.46
C GLN A 81 -5.93 -9.91 7.69
N ILE A 82 -5.17 -10.67 6.89
CA ILE A 82 -3.71 -10.66 6.92
C ILE A 82 -3.16 -9.26 6.67
N PHE A 83 -3.67 -8.55 5.67
CA PHE A 83 -3.29 -7.17 5.39
C PHE A 83 -3.47 -6.27 6.62
N GLN A 84 -4.67 -6.31 7.21
CA GLN A 84 -4.97 -5.48 8.36
C GLN A 84 -4.05 -5.81 9.55
N ASP A 85 -3.80 -7.08 9.80
CA ASP A 85 -2.93 -7.53 10.89
C ASP A 85 -1.47 -7.14 10.67
N ASN A 86 -1.02 -7.07 9.42
CA ASN A 86 0.30 -6.57 9.08
C ASN A 86 0.39 -5.05 9.25
N ILE A 87 -0.56 -4.31 8.71
CA ILE A 87 -0.54 -2.84 8.76
C ILE A 87 -0.69 -2.29 10.18
N ARG A 88 -1.48 -2.95 11.04
CA ARG A 88 -1.62 -2.55 12.46
C ARG A 88 -0.32 -2.69 13.26
N GLN A 89 0.65 -3.47 12.77
CA GLN A 89 1.97 -3.60 13.39
C GLN A 89 2.93 -2.47 13.02
N CYS A 90 2.55 -1.60 12.08
CA CYS A 90 3.40 -0.47 11.69
C CYS A 90 3.40 0.65 12.73
N ASP A 91 4.56 1.25 12.97
CA ASP A 91 4.73 2.35 13.94
C ASP A 91 3.98 3.60 13.46
N ASN A 92 3.93 3.80 12.14
CA ASN A 92 3.23 4.92 11.50
C ASN A 92 1.77 4.59 11.14
N TYR A 93 1.15 3.58 11.74
CA TYR A 93 -0.23 3.16 11.44
C TYR A 93 -1.25 4.32 11.50
N SER A 94 -1.06 5.28 12.40
CA SER A 94 -1.94 6.46 12.51
C SER A 94 -1.98 7.34 11.25
N LYS A 95 -0.99 7.21 10.34
CA LYS A 95 -0.91 7.95 9.07
C LYS A 95 -1.55 7.20 7.91
N PHE A 96 -2.02 5.98 8.13
CA PHE A 96 -2.54 5.08 7.12
C PHE A 96 -4.06 5.22 6.94
N ASN A 97 -4.50 5.29 5.69
CA ASN A 97 -5.88 5.38 5.26
C ASN A 97 -6.18 4.25 4.27
N GLN A 98 -7.29 3.55 4.46
CA GLN A 98 -7.67 2.42 3.62
C GLN A 98 -8.99 2.66 2.92
N PHE A 99 -9.05 2.25 1.66
CA PHE A 99 -10.29 2.08 0.91
C PHE A 99 -10.36 0.64 0.39
N VAL A 100 -11.39 -0.08 0.82
CA VAL A 100 -11.69 -1.44 0.34
C VAL A 100 -12.73 -1.34 -0.75
N ASP A 101 -12.27 -1.01 -1.94
CA ASP A 101 -13.08 -0.90 -3.14
C ASP A 101 -12.16 -0.83 -4.36
N TYR A 102 -12.81 -0.82 -5.50
CA TYR A 102 -12.20 -0.58 -6.79
C TYR A 102 -11.67 0.85 -6.95
N SER A 103 -10.47 0.95 -7.49
CA SER A 103 -9.78 2.21 -7.77
C SER A 103 -10.59 3.13 -8.69
N GLY A 104 -11.35 2.58 -9.64
CA GLY A 104 -12.22 3.32 -10.54
C GLY A 104 -13.28 4.16 -9.81
N PHE A 105 -13.76 3.68 -8.65
CA PHE A 105 -14.72 4.42 -7.83
C PHE A 105 -14.07 5.35 -6.82
N ILE A 106 -12.92 4.97 -6.25
CA ILE A 106 -12.27 5.71 -5.17
C ILE A 106 -11.45 6.90 -5.67
N LEU A 107 -10.71 6.74 -6.79
CA LEU A 107 -9.84 7.80 -7.30
C LEU A 107 -10.60 9.11 -7.64
N PRO A 108 -11.78 9.08 -8.31
CA PRO A 108 -12.56 10.29 -8.54
C PRO A 108 -12.95 11.01 -7.24
N GLN A 109 -13.34 10.26 -6.20
CA GLN A 109 -13.70 10.83 -4.90
C GLN A 109 -12.50 11.48 -4.20
N LEU A 110 -11.32 10.88 -4.30
CA LEU A 110 -10.09 11.45 -3.76
C LEU A 110 -9.69 12.74 -4.51
N LEU A 111 -9.90 12.76 -5.83
CA LEU A 111 -9.66 13.93 -6.67
C LEU A 111 -10.62 15.08 -6.32
N GLU A 112 -11.92 14.79 -6.16
CA GLU A 112 -12.93 15.77 -5.72
C GLU A 112 -12.61 16.35 -4.34
N LYS A 113 -12.02 15.54 -3.45
CA LYS A 113 -11.54 15.97 -2.13
C LYS A 113 -10.22 16.74 -2.17
N GLY A 114 -9.67 17.00 -3.37
CA GLY A 114 -8.42 17.74 -3.55
C GLY A 114 -7.18 17.03 -3.02
N LYS A 115 -7.21 15.69 -2.89
CA LYS A 115 -6.04 14.92 -2.43
C LYS A 115 -4.92 14.98 -3.47
N GLN A 116 -3.70 15.15 -2.99
CA GLN A 116 -2.49 15.16 -3.81
C GLN A 116 -1.48 14.17 -3.25
N TYR A 117 -0.78 13.49 -4.16
CA TYR A 117 0.19 12.46 -3.85
C TYR A 117 1.50 12.78 -4.55
N ASN A 118 2.62 12.71 -3.82
CA ASN A 118 3.96 12.86 -4.40
C ASN A 118 4.59 11.51 -4.74
N ILE A 119 3.97 10.40 -4.29
CA ILE A 119 4.32 9.03 -4.65
C ILE A 119 3.02 8.30 -5.00
N ILE A 120 2.97 7.74 -6.22
CA ILE A 120 1.89 6.83 -6.64
C ILE A 120 2.53 5.50 -6.99
N TYR A 121 2.17 4.46 -6.25
CA TYR A 121 2.66 3.09 -6.41
C TYR A 121 1.52 2.20 -6.92
N ILE A 122 1.77 1.48 -8.02
CA ILE A 122 0.77 0.63 -8.67
C ILE A 122 1.40 -0.76 -8.83
N TYR A 123 0.82 -1.76 -8.15
CA TYR A 123 1.37 -3.11 -8.16
C TYR A 123 0.66 -4.03 -9.17
N ARG A 124 1.34 -4.28 -10.30
CA ARG A 124 1.05 -5.22 -11.42
C ARG A 124 -0.26 -5.01 -12.22
N TRP A 125 -0.29 -5.65 -13.39
CA TRP A 125 -1.16 -5.43 -14.56
C TRP A 125 -2.64 -5.17 -14.23
N ILE A 126 -2.99 -3.89 -14.28
CA ILE A 126 -4.34 -3.39 -14.49
C ILE A 126 -4.74 -3.79 -15.92
N SER A 127 -5.28 -4.99 -16.13
CA SER A 127 -6.02 -5.26 -17.39
C SER A 127 -7.29 -4.41 -17.44
N TYR A 128 -7.81 -3.98 -16.29
CA TYR A 128 -8.88 -3.02 -16.15
C TYR A 128 -8.59 -2.23 -14.89
N ILE A 129 -8.62 -0.89 -14.97
CA ILE A 129 -8.77 -0.05 -13.77
C ILE A 129 -10.12 -0.48 -13.24
N CYS A 130 -10.12 -1.46 -12.35
CA CYS A 130 -11.32 -1.86 -11.66
C CYS A 130 -11.65 -0.72 -10.72
#